data_AF-A0A9F5N265-F1
#
_entry.id   AF-A0A9F5N265-F1
#
_cell.length_a   1.000
_cell.length_b   1.000
_cell.length_c   1.000
_cell.angle_alpha   90.00
_cell.angle_beta   90.00
_cell.angle_gamma   90.00
#
_symmetry.space_group_name_H-M   'P 1'
#
loop_
_entity.id
_entity.type
_entity.pdbx_description
1 polymer ?
#
loop_
_entity_poly.entity_id
_entity_poly.type
_entity_poly.pdbx_seq_one_letter_code
_entity_poly.pdbx_strand_id
1 'polypeptide(L)'
;LVTEDIHGKKVELSDFDFFIFIAPQSSQATRLQIASEVQQMDKEFYMVQTKIDLDLEEAKKQQLSGYSEEKILLPAKDFCRDSLGNEEVKDLQVFSVSNHKPDHYDFPLLRESLTSDLLWNKKKAFLSNIVTTVSPSVLENKAATLQREIWLPILFAGFIAVIPVPGVAILGGVVLFVAFGVWCYRKFGVDNQSLIKLANFTGKLLSELKSMMTSQSKKTVILHRLPDFLGASMMSVEYFYWERFPIIGCLLSGGISLISSFFMLKKYLSDIKKDTQNILSKAAAAIKKINLAIP
;
A
#
# COMPACT_ATOMS: atom_id res chain seq x y z
N LEU A 1 -18.34 -19.63 -0.43
CA LEU A 1 -18.06 -21.01 0.02
C LEU A 1 -17.38 -20.93 1.37
N VAL A 2 -17.92 -21.58 2.40
CA VAL A 2 -17.41 -21.48 3.78
C VAL A 2 -16.75 -22.79 4.14
N THR A 3 -15.48 -22.74 4.51
CA THR A 3 -14.70 -23.90 4.99
C THR A 3 -14.31 -23.70 6.45
N GLU A 4 -13.79 -24.73 7.11
CA GLU A 4 -13.29 -24.61 8.49
C GLU A 4 -11.76 -24.64 8.50
N ASP A 5 -11.15 -23.75 9.29
CA ASP A 5 -9.72 -23.81 9.56
C ASP A 5 -9.38 -24.95 10.54
N ILE A 6 -8.09 -25.15 10.80
CA ILE A 6 -7.60 -26.18 11.74
C ILE A 6 -8.10 -25.99 13.18
N HIS A 7 -8.73 -24.86 13.50
CA HIS A 7 -9.30 -24.54 14.81
C HIS A 7 -10.84 -24.57 14.80
N GLY A 8 -11.47 -25.03 13.71
CA GLY A 8 -12.92 -25.10 13.55
C GLY A 8 -13.59 -23.73 13.33
N LYS A 9 -12.83 -22.70 12.96
CA LYS A 9 -13.41 -21.40 12.58
C LYS A 9 -13.87 -21.45 11.15
N LYS A 10 -15.09 -20.97 10.92
CA LYS A 10 -15.61 -20.73 9.58
C LYS A 10 -14.80 -19.65 8.87
N VAL A 11 -14.31 -19.97 7.69
CA VAL A 11 -13.53 -19.09 6.83
C VAL A 11 -14.20 -19.02 5.46
N GLU A 12 -14.39 -17.81 4.96
CA GLU A 12 -14.92 -17.59 3.63
C GLU A 12 -13.80 -17.66 2.59
N LEU A 13 -13.92 -18.54 1.60
CA LEU A 13 -12.93 -18.63 0.52
C LEU A 13 -12.88 -17.34 -0.33
N SER A 14 -13.94 -16.53 -0.31
CA SER A 14 -13.98 -15.22 -0.97
C SER A 14 -12.93 -14.23 -0.44
N ASP A 15 -12.40 -14.42 0.77
CA ASP A 15 -11.44 -13.50 1.40
C ASP A 15 -9.99 -13.65 0.92
N PHE A 16 -9.65 -14.73 0.19
CA PHE A 16 -8.27 -15.01 -0.22
C PHE A 16 -7.99 -14.62 -1.67
N ASP A 17 -6.80 -14.09 -1.94
CA ASP A 17 -6.39 -13.68 -3.30
C ASP A 17 -6.04 -14.87 -4.21
N PHE A 18 -5.53 -15.97 -3.65
CA PHE A 18 -5.14 -17.18 -4.37
C PHE A 18 -5.16 -18.40 -3.43
N PHE A 19 -5.12 -19.61 -4.00
CA PHE A 19 -5.13 -20.86 -3.24
C PHE A 19 -3.97 -21.78 -3.58
N ILE A 20 -3.42 -22.47 -2.58
CA ILE A 20 -2.42 -23.51 -2.79
C ILE A 20 -2.96 -24.80 -2.18
N PHE A 21 -3.27 -25.77 -3.03
CA PHE A 21 -3.69 -27.11 -2.61
C PHE A 21 -2.45 -27.98 -2.44
N ILE A 22 -2.13 -28.37 -1.21
CA ILE A 22 -0.93 -29.17 -0.86
C ILE A 22 -1.37 -30.51 -0.28
N ALA A 23 -1.01 -31.61 -0.93
CA ALA A 23 -1.36 -32.96 -0.48
C ALA A 23 -0.69 -34.05 -1.33
N PRO A 24 -0.66 -35.31 -0.86
CA PRO A 24 -0.19 -36.46 -1.64
C PRO A 24 -1.12 -36.84 -2.79
N GLN A 25 -0.62 -37.63 -3.75
CA GLN A 25 -1.39 -38.10 -4.91
C GLN A 25 -2.67 -38.86 -4.52
N SER A 26 -2.65 -39.62 -3.42
CA SER A 26 -3.81 -40.38 -2.92
C SER A 26 -5.04 -39.55 -2.53
N SER A 27 -4.91 -38.22 -2.45
CA SER A 27 -5.98 -37.29 -2.06
C SER A 27 -6.52 -36.43 -3.21
N GLN A 28 -6.22 -36.81 -4.45
CA GLN A 28 -6.49 -36.02 -5.65
C GLN A 28 -7.99 -35.72 -5.85
N ALA A 29 -8.89 -36.69 -5.61
CA ALA A 29 -10.33 -36.54 -5.83
C ALA A 29 -10.95 -35.41 -5.00
N THR A 30 -10.70 -35.38 -3.68
CA THR A 30 -11.22 -34.32 -2.79
C THR A 30 -10.67 -32.95 -3.16
N ARG A 31 -9.42 -32.87 -3.60
CA ARG A 31 -8.80 -31.61 -4.03
C ARG A 31 -9.39 -31.07 -5.32
N LEU A 32 -9.69 -31.95 -6.27
CA LEU A 32 -10.29 -31.55 -7.55
C LEU A 32 -11.68 -30.93 -7.34
N GLN A 33 -12.45 -31.45 -6.38
CA GLN A 33 -13.73 -30.86 -6.01
C GLN A 33 -13.57 -29.41 -5.50
N ILE A 34 -12.68 -29.17 -4.55
CA ILE A 34 -12.46 -27.83 -4.00
C ILE A 34 -11.80 -26.90 -5.04
N ALA A 35 -10.90 -27.43 -5.88
CA ALA A 35 -10.29 -26.66 -6.96
C ALA A 35 -11.32 -26.22 -8.01
N SER A 36 -12.28 -27.07 -8.36
CA SER A 36 -13.39 -26.72 -9.26
C SER A 36 -14.25 -25.60 -8.68
N GLU A 37 -14.52 -25.63 -7.38
CA GLU A 37 -15.23 -24.56 -6.68
C GLU A 37 -14.45 -23.24 -6.67
N VAL A 38 -13.13 -23.29 -6.46
CA VAL A 38 -12.25 -22.12 -6.54
C VAL A 38 -12.18 -21.54 -7.95
N GLN A 39 -12.17 -22.40 -8.96
CA GLN A 39 -12.20 -21.99 -10.37
C GLN A 39 -13.50 -21.26 -10.71
N GLN A 40 -14.65 -21.71 -10.20
CA GLN A 40 -15.93 -21.01 -10.37
C GLN A 40 -15.93 -19.60 -9.74
N MET A 41 -15.00 -19.31 -8.83
CA MET A 41 -14.81 -17.99 -8.23
C MET A 41 -13.83 -17.10 -9.01
N ASP A 42 -13.33 -17.54 -10.17
CA ASP A 42 -12.33 -16.82 -11.00
C ASP A 42 -11.06 -16.45 -10.21
N LYS A 43 -10.60 -17.37 -9.35
CA LYS A 43 -9.42 -17.20 -8.50
C LYS A 43 -8.28 -18.10 -8.93
N GLU A 44 -7.06 -17.57 -8.86
CA GLU A 44 -5.84 -18.32 -9.14
C GLU A 44 -5.62 -19.41 -8.09
N PHE A 45 -5.21 -20.59 -8.54
CA PHE A 45 -4.87 -21.68 -7.63
C PHE A 45 -3.73 -22.55 -8.16
N TYR A 46 -3.01 -23.15 -7.22
CA TYR A 46 -1.89 -24.04 -7.49
C TYR A 46 -2.16 -25.42 -6.91
N MET A 47 -1.82 -26.46 -7.67
CA MET A 47 -1.90 -27.83 -7.20
C MET A 47 -0.50 -28.37 -6.92
N VAL A 48 -0.14 -28.48 -5.64
CA VAL A 48 1.13 -29.06 -5.20
C VAL A 48 0.93 -30.50 -4.74
N GLN A 49 1.48 -31.44 -5.51
CA GLN A 49 1.53 -32.87 -5.18
C GLN A 49 2.80 -33.15 -4.39
N THR A 50 2.65 -33.52 -3.13
CA THR A 50 3.78 -33.78 -2.23
C THR A 50 4.11 -35.26 -2.15
N LYS A 51 5.33 -35.59 -1.73
CA LYS A 51 5.81 -36.96 -1.46
C LYS A 51 6.01 -37.83 -2.70
N ILE A 52 6.31 -37.17 -3.83
CA ILE A 52 6.54 -37.87 -5.09
C ILE A 52 7.71 -38.86 -5.03
N ASP A 53 8.67 -38.64 -4.13
CA ASP A 53 9.74 -39.57 -3.82
C ASP A 53 9.23 -40.94 -3.37
N LEU A 54 8.20 -40.97 -2.52
CA LEU A 54 7.59 -42.22 -2.04
C LEU A 54 6.79 -42.91 -3.14
N ASP A 55 6.02 -42.13 -3.91
CA ASP A 55 5.20 -42.66 -5.01
C ASP A 55 6.09 -43.30 -6.09
N LEU A 56 7.23 -42.66 -6.40
CA LEU A 56 8.22 -43.21 -7.33
C LEU A 56 8.92 -44.45 -6.78
N GLU A 57 9.24 -44.50 -5.49
CA GLU A 57 9.82 -45.71 -4.86
C GLU A 57 8.85 -46.89 -4.86
N GLU A 58 7.56 -46.64 -4.60
CA GLU A 58 6.54 -47.67 -4.62
C GLU A 58 6.31 -48.21 -6.04
N ALA A 59 6.26 -47.32 -7.03
CA ALA A 59 6.19 -47.71 -8.43
C ALA A 59 7.43 -48.51 -8.88
N LYS A 60 8.64 -48.16 -8.43
CA LYS A 60 9.86 -48.96 -8.69
C LYS A 60 9.75 -50.37 -8.14
N LYS A 61 9.16 -50.54 -6.95
CA LYS A 61 8.98 -51.87 -6.32
C LYS A 61 7.95 -52.72 -7.06
N GLN A 62 6.90 -52.10 -7.59
CA GLN A 62 5.81 -52.80 -8.28
C GLN A 62 6.12 -53.09 -9.77
N GLN A 63 6.93 -52.26 -10.42
CA GLN A 63 7.27 -52.37 -11.84
C GLN A 63 8.77 -52.65 -12.02
N LEU A 64 9.14 -53.94 -11.94
CA LEU A 64 10.53 -54.40 -12.12
C LEU A 64 11.07 -54.23 -13.55
N SER A 65 10.21 -54.08 -14.56
CA SER A 65 10.61 -53.81 -15.95
C SER A 65 9.82 -52.63 -16.55
N GLY A 66 10.53 -51.69 -17.18
CA GLY A 66 9.91 -50.55 -17.89
C GLY A 66 9.66 -49.27 -17.06
N TYR A 67 10.25 -49.17 -15.86
CA TYR A 67 10.18 -47.98 -15.01
C TYR A 67 10.63 -46.70 -15.74
N SER A 68 9.80 -45.66 -15.68
CA SER A 68 10.14 -44.29 -16.09
C SER A 68 9.43 -43.31 -15.17
N GLU A 69 10.19 -42.36 -14.62
CA GLU A 69 9.66 -41.29 -13.75
C GLU A 69 8.58 -40.48 -14.48
N GLU A 70 8.80 -40.18 -15.76
CA GLU A 70 7.84 -39.44 -16.60
C GLU A 70 6.52 -40.19 -16.74
N LYS A 71 6.55 -41.52 -16.89
CA LYS A 71 5.34 -42.34 -17.04
C LYS A 71 4.46 -42.37 -15.79
N ILE A 72 5.00 -42.00 -14.63
CA ILE A 72 4.24 -41.94 -13.36
C ILE A 72 3.71 -40.52 -13.13
N LEU A 73 4.49 -39.51 -13.52
CA LEU A 73 4.15 -38.09 -13.35
C LEU A 73 3.11 -37.59 -14.37
N LEU A 74 3.20 -38.04 -15.63
CA LEU A 74 2.31 -37.63 -16.72
C LEU A 74 0.83 -37.99 -16.45
N PRO A 75 0.48 -39.24 -16.11
CA PRO A 75 -0.93 -39.61 -15.86
C PRO A 75 -1.56 -38.82 -14.72
N ALA A 76 -0.78 -38.46 -13.69
CA ALA A 76 -1.28 -37.66 -12.58
C ALA A 76 -1.59 -36.21 -12.99
N LYS A 77 -0.74 -35.61 -13.85
CA LYS A 77 -0.94 -34.27 -14.41
C LYS A 77 -2.11 -34.25 -15.40
N ASP A 78 -2.18 -35.24 -16.29
CA ASP A 78 -3.26 -35.39 -17.27
C ASP A 78 -4.60 -35.65 -16.57
N PHE A 79 -4.66 -36.50 -15.55
CA PHE A 79 -5.89 -36.72 -14.77
C PHE A 79 -6.39 -35.44 -14.09
N CYS A 80 -5.49 -34.61 -13.54
CA CYS A 80 -5.87 -33.29 -13.01
C CYS A 80 -6.45 -32.39 -14.12
N ARG A 81 -5.79 -32.34 -15.28
CA ARG A 81 -6.22 -31.51 -16.41
C ARG A 81 -7.59 -31.95 -16.93
N ASP A 82 -7.77 -33.26 -17.12
CA ASP A 82 -8.99 -33.84 -17.69
C ASP A 82 -10.18 -33.72 -16.73
N SER A 83 -9.95 -33.85 -15.42
CA SER A 83 -11.00 -33.74 -14.40
C SER A 83 -11.49 -32.30 -14.16
N LEU A 84 -10.64 -31.30 -14.44
CA LEU A 84 -11.00 -29.88 -14.40
C LEU A 84 -11.61 -29.38 -15.73
N GLY A 85 -11.54 -30.22 -16.77
CA GLY A 85 -12.36 -30.24 -17.97
C GLY A 85 -12.97 -28.90 -18.39
N ASN A 86 -12.15 -27.98 -18.89
CA ASN A 86 -12.61 -26.84 -19.70
C ASN A 86 -11.46 -26.42 -20.63
N GLU A 87 -11.75 -26.25 -21.92
CA GLU A 87 -10.83 -25.73 -22.95
C GLU A 87 -10.30 -24.31 -22.62
N GLU A 88 -10.83 -23.66 -21.60
CA GLU A 88 -10.43 -22.34 -21.09
C GLU A 88 -9.44 -22.36 -19.91
N VAL A 89 -9.00 -23.55 -19.43
CA VAL A 89 -7.97 -23.62 -18.38
C VAL A 89 -6.61 -23.29 -18.98
N LYS A 90 -6.36 -21.99 -19.16
CA LYS A 90 -5.03 -21.45 -19.42
C LYS A 90 -4.18 -21.71 -18.16
N ASP A 91 -3.31 -22.71 -18.27
CA ASP A 91 -2.25 -23.05 -17.31
C ASP A 91 -2.71 -23.54 -15.92
N LEU A 92 -3.27 -24.75 -15.87
CA LEU A 92 -3.35 -25.48 -14.60
C LEU A 92 -1.93 -25.78 -14.08
N GLN A 93 -1.46 -24.99 -13.12
CA GLN A 93 -0.12 -25.16 -12.54
C GLN A 93 -0.10 -26.30 -11.51
N VAL A 94 0.21 -27.51 -11.99
CA VAL A 94 0.40 -28.71 -11.17
C VAL A 94 1.90 -28.96 -10.95
N PHE A 95 2.35 -28.89 -9.70
CA PHE A 95 3.74 -29.10 -9.31
C PHE A 95 3.89 -30.38 -8.49
N SER A 96 4.77 -31.28 -8.94
CA SER A 96 5.15 -32.48 -8.18
C SER A 96 6.42 -32.23 -7.40
N VAL A 97 6.37 -32.35 -6.07
CA VAL A 97 7.45 -31.93 -5.18
C VAL A 97 7.78 -32.98 -4.11
N SER A 98 9.04 -32.99 -3.70
CA SER A 98 9.54 -33.76 -2.56
C SER A 98 10.19 -32.84 -1.55
N ASN A 99 9.77 -32.92 -0.28
CA ASN A 99 10.43 -32.17 0.80
C ASN A 99 11.82 -32.71 1.12
N HIS A 100 12.11 -33.98 0.80
CA HIS A 100 13.43 -34.58 1.01
C HIS A 100 14.45 -34.14 -0.06
N LYS A 101 13.97 -33.76 -1.25
CA LYS A 101 14.80 -33.34 -2.39
C LYS A 101 14.29 -32.01 -2.96
N PRO A 102 14.50 -30.88 -2.25
CA PRO A 102 13.96 -29.57 -2.64
C PRO A 102 14.59 -28.97 -3.91
N ASP A 103 15.74 -29.49 -4.36
CA ASP A 103 16.41 -29.05 -5.59
C ASP A 103 16.01 -29.91 -6.82
N HIS A 104 15.11 -30.87 -6.66
CA HIS A 104 14.65 -31.79 -7.72
C HIS A 104 13.16 -31.62 -8.00
N TYR A 105 12.70 -32.30 -9.05
CA TYR A 105 11.31 -32.29 -9.51
C TYR A 105 10.83 -30.87 -9.82
N ASP A 106 9.55 -30.57 -9.57
CA ASP A 106 8.97 -29.26 -9.86
C ASP A 106 9.13 -28.28 -8.68
N PHE A 107 9.91 -28.60 -7.65
CA PHE A 107 10.06 -27.74 -6.47
C PHE A 107 10.73 -26.38 -6.81
N PRO A 108 11.82 -26.33 -7.60
CA PRO A 108 12.39 -25.05 -8.02
C PRO A 108 11.41 -24.20 -8.84
N LEU A 109 10.66 -24.84 -9.75
CA LEU A 109 9.64 -24.19 -10.57
C LEU A 109 8.48 -23.65 -9.71
N LEU A 110 8.00 -24.42 -8.73
CA LEU A 110 6.99 -23.98 -7.77
C LEU A 110 7.44 -22.72 -7.03
N ARG A 111 8.71 -22.69 -6.59
CA ARG A 111 9.29 -21.54 -5.89
C ARG A 111 9.32 -20.31 -6.80
N GLU A 112 9.75 -20.48 -8.04
CA GLU A 112 9.83 -19.40 -9.02
C GLU A 112 8.44 -18.84 -9.37
N SER A 113 7.49 -19.71 -9.73
CA SER A 113 6.11 -19.33 -10.04
C SER A 113 5.44 -18.63 -8.86
N LEU A 114 5.50 -19.22 -7.64
CA LEU A 114 4.95 -18.57 -6.45
C LEU A 114 5.59 -17.21 -6.18
N THR A 115 6.90 -17.06 -6.39
CA THR A 115 7.59 -15.78 -6.16
C THR A 115 7.16 -14.74 -7.19
N SER A 116 7.11 -15.11 -8.47
CA SER A 116 6.67 -14.25 -9.57
C SER A 116 5.22 -13.81 -9.38
N ASP A 117 4.33 -14.75 -9.09
CA ASP A 117 2.90 -14.52 -9.00
C ASP A 117 2.53 -13.80 -7.69
N LEU A 118 3.20 -14.09 -6.57
CA LEU A 118 3.06 -13.29 -5.34
C LEU A 118 3.53 -11.86 -5.55
N LEU A 119 4.64 -11.66 -6.28
CA LEU A 119 5.07 -10.32 -6.65
C LEU A 119 3.99 -9.66 -7.49
N TRP A 120 3.48 -10.32 -8.54
CA TRP A 120 2.42 -9.82 -9.42
C TRP A 120 1.12 -9.50 -8.68
N ASN A 121 0.66 -10.37 -7.79
CA ASN A 121 -0.57 -10.16 -7.01
C ASN A 121 -0.36 -9.04 -5.98
N LYS A 122 0.82 -8.92 -5.35
CA LYS A 122 1.19 -7.73 -4.57
C LYS A 122 1.26 -6.48 -5.45
N LYS A 123 1.76 -6.58 -6.68
CA LYS A 123 1.75 -5.48 -7.66
C LYS A 123 0.30 -5.06 -7.91
N LYS A 124 -0.58 -5.99 -8.28
CA LYS A 124 -2.00 -5.76 -8.59
C LYS A 124 -2.76 -5.15 -7.42
N ALA A 125 -2.56 -5.64 -6.20
CA ALA A 125 -3.16 -5.07 -4.99
C ALA A 125 -2.64 -3.66 -4.69
N PHE A 126 -1.33 -3.42 -4.85
CA PHE A 126 -0.75 -2.09 -4.71
C PHE A 126 -1.26 -1.11 -5.79
N LEU A 127 -1.41 -1.59 -7.02
CA LEU A 127 -1.98 -0.83 -8.14
C LEU A 127 -3.44 -0.51 -7.93
N SER A 128 -4.24 -1.48 -7.50
CA SER A 128 -5.65 -1.26 -7.14
C SER A 128 -5.77 -0.22 -6.02
N ASN A 129 -4.92 -0.29 -5.00
CA ASN A 129 -4.85 0.72 -3.95
C ASN A 129 -4.47 2.11 -4.49
N ILE A 130 -3.51 2.20 -5.41
CA ILE A 130 -3.14 3.45 -6.06
C ILE A 130 -4.31 4.01 -6.87
N VAL A 131 -4.92 3.21 -7.75
CA VAL A 131 -6.03 3.64 -8.62
C VAL A 131 -7.25 4.04 -7.79
N THR A 132 -7.54 3.30 -6.72
CA THR A 132 -8.60 3.64 -5.77
C THR A 132 -8.26 4.93 -5.01
N THR A 133 -6.99 5.17 -4.68
CA THR A 133 -6.55 6.41 -4.02
C THR A 133 -6.52 7.61 -5.00
N VAL A 134 -6.30 7.38 -6.30
CA VAL A 134 -6.43 8.40 -7.37
C VAL A 134 -7.88 8.86 -7.51
N SER A 135 -8.85 7.98 -7.21
CA SER A 135 -10.27 8.27 -7.36
C SER A 135 -10.60 9.62 -6.71
N PRO A 136 -11.15 10.59 -7.47
CA PRO A 136 -11.45 11.92 -6.96
C PRO A 136 -12.30 11.87 -5.70
N SER A 137 -13.24 10.92 -5.62
CA SER A 137 -14.14 10.74 -4.47
C SER A 137 -13.44 10.25 -3.21
N VAL A 138 -12.47 9.33 -3.33
CA VAL A 138 -11.70 8.83 -2.18
C VAL A 138 -10.78 9.91 -1.65
N LEU A 139 -10.14 10.65 -2.56
CA LEU A 139 -9.27 11.76 -2.19
C LEU A 139 -10.06 12.92 -1.58
N GLU A 140 -11.28 13.18 -2.05
CA GLU A 140 -12.22 14.14 -1.47
C GLU A 140 -12.69 13.74 -0.08
N ASN A 141 -13.03 12.47 0.13
CA ASN A 141 -13.42 11.97 1.45
C ASN A 141 -12.26 12.08 2.46
N LYS A 142 -11.03 11.76 2.05
CA LYS A 142 -9.83 11.95 2.87
C LYS A 142 -9.57 13.43 3.17
N ALA A 143 -9.70 14.29 2.16
CA ALA A 143 -9.55 15.74 2.34
C ALA A 143 -10.64 16.32 3.26
N ALA A 144 -11.90 15.90 3.13
CA ALA A 144 -13.00 16.34 3.98
C ALA A 144 -12.82 15.89 5.44
N THR A 145 -12.29 14.69 5.65
CA THR A 145 -11.94 14.18 7.00
C THR A 145 -10.85 15.02 7.63
N LEU A 146 -9.77 15.30 6.88
CA LEU A 146 -8.69 16.18 7.33
C LEU A 146 -9.17 17.61 7.56
N GLN A 147 -10.11 18.10 6.75
CA GLN A 147 -10.72 19.41 6.92
C GLN A 147 -11.58 19.48 8.19
N ARG A 148 -12.21 18.38 8.62
CA ARG A 148 -12.90 18.33 9.93
C ARG A 148 -11.91 18.35 11.09
N GLU A 149 -10.79 17.64 10.96
CA GLU A 149 -9.75 17.57 12.00
C GLU A 149 -8.83 18.80 12.03
N ILE A 150 -8.98 19.72 11.07
CA ILE A 150 -8.14 20.93 10.89
C ILE A 150 -8.20 21.90 12.08
N TRP A 151 -9.31 21.90 12.80
CA TRP A 151 -9.54 22.79 13.94
C TRP A 151 -8.59 22.49 15.11
N LEU A 152 -8.23 21.21 15.31
CA LEU A 152 -7.39 20.81 16.43
C LEU A 152 -5.96 21.42 16.33
N PRO A 153 -5.23 21.29 15.19
CA PRO A 153 -3.96 22.00 15.00
C PRO A 153 -4.10 23.52 15.07
N ILE A 154 -5.20 24.10 14.57
CA ILE A 154 -5.44 25.55 14.63
C ILE A 154 -5.56 26.03 16.07
N LEU A 155 -6.26 25.28 16.92
CA LEU A 155 -6.37 25.58 18.35
C LEU A 155 -5.01 25.48 19.06
N PHE A 156 -4.20 24.47 18.74
CA PHE A 156 -2.82 24.37 19.25
C PHE A 156 -1.94 25.53 18.79
N ALA A 157 -2.07 25.99 17.53
CA ALA A 157 -1.36 27.16 17.02
C ALA A 157 -1.75 28.43 17.79
N GLY A 158 -3.06 28.63 18.02
CA GLY A 158 -3.58 29.74 18.82
C GLY A 158 -3.05 29.75 20.25
N PHE A 159 -2.99 28.57 20.90
CA PHE A 159 -2.45 28.46 22.26
C PHE A 159 -0.97 28.85 22.35
N ILE A 160 -0.16 28.40 21.38
CA ILE A 160 1.27 28.77 21.30
C ILE A 160 1.45 30.28 21.02
N ALA A 161 0.55 30.88 20.24
CA ALA A 161 0.62 32.29 19.86
C ALA A 161 0.25 33.28 20.99
N VAL A 162 -0.44 32.81 22.03
CA VAL A 162 -0.83 33.60 23.22
C VAL A 162 0.26 33.60 24.31
N ILE A 163 1.28 32.75 24.18
CA ILE A 163 2.41 32.71 25.12
C ILE A 163 3.15 34.06 25.04
N PRO A 164 3.28 34.81 26.16
CA PRO A 164 3.84 36.16 26.18
C PRO A 164 5.38 36.13 26.12
N VAL A 165 5.95 35.35 25.20
CA VAL A 165 7.39 35.23 24.97
C VAL A 165 7.70 35.60 23.52
N PRO A 166 8.45 36.69 23.29
CA PRO A 166 8.89 37.08 21.95
C PRO A 166 9.61 35.92 21.24
N GLY A 167 9.19 35.64 20.00
CA GLY A 167 9.79 34.59 19.15
C GLY A 167 9.16 33.19 19.26
N VAL A 168 8.49 32.84 20.37
CA VAL A 168 7.84 31.51 20.55
C VAL A 168 6.66 31.32 19.60
N ALA A 169 5.85 32.35 19.38
CA ALA A 169 4.74 32.32 18.44
C ALA A 169 5.22 32.01 17.00
N ILE A 170 6.34 32.61 16.59
CA ILE A 170 6.88 32.46 15.24
C ILE A 170 7.51 31.07 15.06
N LEU A 171 8.42 30.67 15.96
CA LEU A 171 9.11 29.36 15.90
C LEU A 171 8.14 28.19 16.10
N GLY A 172 7.29 28.27 17.12
CA GLY A 172 6.32 27.23 17.45
C GLY A 172 5.30 27.00 16.34
N GLY A 173 4.86 28.08 15.68
CA GLY A 173 4.07 27.95 14.47
C GLY A 173 4.81 27.15 13.37
N VAL A 174 6.12 27.32 13.18
CA VAL A 174 6.84 26.76 12.00
C VAL A 174 6.90 25.26 12.20
N VAL A 175 7.28 24.85 13.41
CA VAL A 175 7.33 23.44 13.81
C VAL A 175 5.97 22.78 13.66
N LEU A 176 4.90 23.43 14.15
CA LEU A 176 3.54 22.88 14.05
C LEU A 176 3.09 22.73 12.60
N PHE A 177 3.41 23.69 11.73
CA PHE A 177 3.09 23.62 10.31
C PHE A 177 3.83 22.48 9.60
N VAL A 178 5.13 22.31 9.87
CA VAL A 178 5.91 21.19 9.31
C VAL A 178 5.38 19.85 9.80
N ALA A 179 5.06 19.73 11.09
CA ALA A 179 4.49 18.52 11.68
C ALA A 179 3.12 18.18 11.08
N PHE A 180 2.24 19.18 10.93
CA PHE A 180 0.95 19.02 10.25
C PHE A 180 1.12 18.58 8.80
N GLY A 181 2.10 19.16 8.09
CA GLY A 181 2.44 18.76 6.74
C GLY A 181 2.81 17.29 6.64
N VAL A 182 3.72 16.82 7.50
CA VAL A 182 4.12 15.40 7.57
C VAL A 182 2.92 14.51 7.92
N TRP A 183 2.06 14.94 8.83
CA TRP A 183 0.86 14.20 9.23
C TRP A 183 -0.15 14.06 8.09
N CYS A 184 -0.42 15.14 7.34
CA CYS A 184 -1.27 15.07 6.15
C CYS A 184 -0.68 14.13 5.10
N TYR A 185 0.62 14.22 4.80
CA TYR A 185 1.26 13.33 3.84
C TYR A 185 1.17 11.86 4.23
N ARG A 186 1.29 11.53 5.53
CA ARG A 186 1.06 10.18 6.06
C ARG A 186 -0.39 9.73 5.88
N LYS A 187 -1.37 10.57 6.20
CA LYS A 187 -2.80 10.25 6.04
C LYS A 187 -3.23 10.08 4.58
N PHE A 188 -2.60 10.81 3.66
CA PHE A 188 -2.77 10.64 2.21
C PHE A 188 -2.02 9.43 1.64
N GLY A 189 -1.13 8.78 2.41
CA GLY A 189 -0.34 7.64 1.94
C GLY A 189 0.75 8.02 0.93
N VAL A 190 1.18 9.29 0.94
CA VAL A 190 2.26 9.83 0.09
C VAL A 190 3.42 10.28 0.97
N ASP A 191 3.70 9.53 2.03
CA ASP A 191 4.87 9.76 2.87
C ASP A 191 6.15 9.26 2.18
N ASN A 192 7.31 9.62 2.71
CA ASN A 192 8.60 9.25 2.11
C ASN A 192 8.74 7.73 1.92
N GLN A 193 8.21 6.89 2.81
CA GLN A 193 8.31 5.43 2.65
C GLN A 193 7.41 4.93 1.52
N SER A 194 6.18 5.45 1.42
CA SER A 194 5.27 5.13 0.32
C SER A 194 5.81 5.62 -1.02
N LEU A 195 6.45 6.79 -1.06
CA LEU A 195 7.14 7.31 -2.24
C LEU A 195 8.35 6.47 -2.65
N ILE A 196 9.14 5.98 -1.70
CA ILE A 196 10.27 5.07 -1.99
C ILE A 196 9.75 3.76 -2.59
N LYS A 197 8.69 3.19 -2.00
CA LYS A 197 8.04 1.99 -2.56
C LYS A 197 7.50 2.26 -3.97
N LEU A 198 6.87 3.41 -4.18
CA LEU A 198 6.35 3.84 -5.48
C LEU A 198 7.47 4.08 -6.51
N ALA A 199 8.58 4.70 -6.12
CA ALA A 199 9.75 4.95 -6.96
C ALA A 199 10.41 3.64 -7.42
N ASN A 200 10.69 2.74 -6.47
CA ASN A 200 11.23 1.41 -6.76
C ASN A 200 10.31 0.61 -7.69
N PHE A 201 9.00 0.77 -7.53
CA PHE A 201 8.00 0.06 -8.31
C PHE A 201 7.82 0.62 -9.73
N THR A 202 7.89 1.95 -9.88
CA THR A 202 7.69 2.63 -11.18
C THR A 202 8.97 2.81 -11.97
N GLY A 203 10.13 2.42 -11.40
CA GLY A 203 11.45 2.70 -11.98
C GLY A 203 11.78 4.19 -12.07
N LYS A 204 11.02 5.06 -11.39
CA LYS A 204 11.20 6.52 -11.43
C LYS A 204 12.08 6.98 -10.29
N LEU A 205 12.83 8.04 -10.54
CA LEU A 205 13.72 8.64 -9.55
C LEU A 205 12.89 9.32 -8.45
N LEU A 206 13.18 8.97 -7.18
CA LEU A 206 12.54 9.57 -6.01
C LEU A 206 12.60 11.11 -6.02
N SER A 207 13.67 11.68 -6.57
CA SER A 207 13.83 13.13 -6.71
C SER A 207 12.83 13.75 -7.69
N GLU A 208 12.43 13.04 -8.75
CA GLU A 208 11.41 13.50 -9.68
C GLU A 208 10.03 13.54 -9.00
N LEU A 209 9.68 12.50 -8.24
CA LEU A 209 8.43 12.46 -7.48
C LEU A 209 8.41 13.53 -6.37
N LYS A 210 9.53 13.73 -5.69
CA LYS A 210 9.67 14.74 -4.63
C LYS A 210 9.66 16.18 -5.17
N SER A 211 10.17 16.40 -6.39
CA SER A 211 10.14 17.70 -7.06
C SER A 211 8.73 18.19 -7.38
N MET A 212 7.76 17.28 -7.47
CA MET A 212 6.35 17.59 -7.69
C MET A 212 5.61 17.96 -6.40
N MET A 213 6.20 17.77 -5.23
CA MET A 213 5.64 18.22 -3.95
C MET A 213 5.89 19.71 -3.75
N THR A 214 5.24 20.52 -4.59
CA THR A 214 5.33 21.98 -4.55
C THR A 214 4.81 22.55 -3.23
N SER A 215 3.90 21.84 -2.54
CA SER A 215 3.38 22.24 -1.23
C SER A 215 4.46 22.30 -0.12
N GLN A 216 5.55 21.51 -0.21
CA GLN A 216 6.62 21.50 0.82
C GLN A 216 7.57 22.71 0.74
N SER A 217 7.32 23.68 -0.15
CA SER A 217 8.21 24.81 -0.31
C SER A 217 8.24 25.69 0.94
N LYS A 218 9.37 25.66 1.66
CA LYS A 218 9.65 26.50 2.84
C LYS A 218 9.41 27.99 2.59
N LYS A 219 9.55 28.45 1.34
CA LYS A 219 9.32 29.85 0.93
C LYS A 219 7.86 30.29 1.08
N THR A 220 6.91 29.42 0.73
CA THR A 220 5.47 29.71 0.83
C THR A 220 5.03 29.82 2.29
N VAL A 221 5.59 28.98 3.16
CA VAL A 221 5.32 28.97 4.60
C VAL A 221 5.77 30.26 5.27
N ILE A 222 6.96 30.75 4.91
CA ILE A 222 7.53 31.99 5.47
C ILE A 222 6.72 33.21 5.01
N LEU A 223 6.34 33.27 3.73
CA LEU A 223 5.64 34.42 3.15
C LEU A 223 4.26 34.64 3.78
N HIS A 224 3.50 33.57 4.04
CA HIS A 224 2.16 33.71 4.60
C HIS A 224 2.14 33.89 6.13
N ARG A 225 3.28 33.71 6.80
CA ARG A 225 3.43 34.01 8.23
C ARG A 225 4.07 35.37 8.51
N LEU A 226 4.30 36.16 7.47
CA LEU A 226 4.68 37.56 7.61
C LEU A 226 3.71 38.35 8.53
N PRO A 227 2.39 38.11 8.54
CA PRO A 227 1.46 38.81 9.44
C PRO A 227 1.69 38.53 10.93
N ASP A 228 2.22 37.36 11.32
CA ASP A 228 2.48 37.06 12.74
C ASP A 228 3.65 37.90 13.28
N PHE A 229 4.51 38.46 12.41
CA PHE A 229 5.51 39.45 12.81
C PHE A 229 4.88 40.75 13.30
N LEU A 230 3.70 41.14 12.80
CA LEU A 230 2.98 42.32 13.29
C LEU A 230 2.58 42.12 14.76
N GLY A 231 2.00 40.97 15.08
CA GLY A 231 1.64 40.61 16.46
C GLY A 231 2.86 40.54 17.39
N ALA A 232 3.94 39.90 16.95
CA ALA A 232 5.18 39.79 17.73
C ALA A 232 5.89 41.15 17.94
N SER A 233 5.85 42.03 16.92
CA SER A 233 6.40 43.39 17.03
C SER A 233 5.61 44.23 18.02
N MET A 234 4.27 44.13 18.03
CA MET A 234 3.40 44.84 18.96
C MET A 234 3.59 44.35 20.40
N MET A 235 3.75 43.03 20.59
CA MET A 235 4.13 42.44 21.89
C MET A 235 5.46 42.99 22.41
N SER A 236 6.43 43.16 21.52
CA SER A 236 7.75 43.71 21.88
C SER A 236 7.65 45.18 22.26
N VAL A 237 6.81 45.96 21.58
CA VAL A 237 6.55 47.37 21.91
C VAL A 237 5.88 47.50 23.28
N GLU A 238 4.83 46.72 23.54
CA GLU A 238 4.13 46.73 24.83
C GLU A 238 5.02 46.33 26.01
N TYR A 239 5.87 45.32 25.79
CA TYR A 239 6.76 44.77 26.81
C TYR A 239 7.97 45.68 27.10
N PHE A 240 8.65 46.17 26.06
CA PHE A 240 9.91 46.93 26.23
C PHE A 240 9.73 48.45 26.34
N TYR A 241 8.72 49.03 25.69
CA TYR A 241 8.56 50.49 25.65
C TYR A 241 7.46 51.00 26.58
N TRP A 242 6.44 50.18 26.86
CA TRP A 242 5.31 50.56 27.71
C TRP A 242 5.31 49.92 29.10
N GLU A 243 6.29 49.05 29.39
CA GLU A 243 6.40 48.28 30.65
C GLU A 243 5.07 47.64 31.10
N ARG A 244 4.20 47.28 30.14
CA ARG A 244 2.87 46.76 30.39
C ARG A 244 2.82 45.28 30.04
N PHE A 245 2.01 44.52 30.78
CA PHE A 245 1.68 43.15 30.36
C PHE A 245 1.07 43.17 28.94
N PRO A 246 1.59 42.36 27.99
CA PRO A 246 1.29 42.49 26.57
C PRO A 246 -0.08 41.88 26.19
N ILE A 247 -1.15 42.41 26.76
CA ILE A 247 -2.51 41.87 26.62
C ILE A 247 -3.04 42.11 25.20
N ILE A 248 -2.79 43.29 24.63
CA ILE A 248 -3.31 43.68 23.32
C ILE A 248 -2.48 43.00 22.22
N GLY A 249 -1.16 42.94 22.37
CA GLY A 249 -0.26 42.17 21.52
C GLY A 249 -0.61 40.68 21.48
N CYS A 250 -0.95 40.05 22.62
CA CYS A 250 -1.37 38.65 22.67
C CYS A 250 -2.72 38.40 21.96
N LEU A 251 -3.71 39.28 22.14
CA LEU A 251 -5.02 39.15 21.48
C LEU A 251 -4.93 39.32 19.96
N LEU A 252 -4.15 40.31 19.50
CA LEU A 252 -3.91 40.53 18.06
C LEU A 252 -3.10 39.39 17.45
N SER A 253 -2.04 38.95 18.12
CA SER A 253 -1.21 37.80 17.70
C SER A 253 -2.04 36.52 17.58
N GLY A 254 -2.84 36.19 18.60
CA GLY A 254 -3.70 35.01 18.59
C GLY A 254 -4.74 35.06 17.47
N GLY A 255 -5.42 36.18 17.29
CA GLY A 255 -6.44 36.34 16.24
C GLY A 255 -5.87 36.24 14.82
N ILE A 256 -4.78 36.95 14.54
CA ILE A 256 -4.10 36.94 13.23
C ILE A 256 -3.54 35.55 12.92
N SER A 257 -2.93 34.89 13.91
CA SER A 257 -2.34 33.57 13.72
C SER A 257 -3.41 32.50 13.47
N LEU A 258 -4.58 32.58 14.12
CA LEU A 258 -5.71 31.67 13.88
C LEU A 258 -6.27 31.80 12.46
N ILE A 259 -6.51 33.03 12.00
CA ILE A 259 -7.06 33.31 10.66
C ILE A 259 -6.04 32.90 9.58
N SER A 260 -4.78 33.31 9.74
CA SER A 260 -3.70 32.97 8.80
C SER A 260 -3.49 31.45 8.72
N SER A 261 -3.48 30.77 9.87
CA SER A 261 -3.35 29.32 9.95
C SER A 261 -4.52 28.62 9.25
N PHE A 262 -5.77 29.06 9.45
CA PHE A 262 -6.93 28.46 8.79
C PHE A 262 -6.88 28.54 7.26
N PHE A 263 -6.62 29.74 6.71
CA PHE A 263 -6.52 29.91 5.26
C PHE A 263 -5.34 29.14 4.66
N MET A 264 -4.20 29.12 5.35
CA MET A 264 -3.04 28.34 4.92
C MET A 264 -3.30 26.86 4.91
N LEU A 265 -3.92 26.32 5.96
CA LEU A 265 -4.18 24.89 6.08
C LEU A 265 -5.16 24.43 5.00
N LYS A 266 -6.17 25.26 4.69
CA LYS A 266 -7.11 25.00 3.60
C LYS A 266 -6.44 25.03 2.22
N LYS A 267 -5.58 26.03 1.96
CA LYS A 267 -4.83 26.13 0.70
C LYS A 267 -3.86 24.97 0.55
N TYR A 268 -3.10 24.67 1.61
CA TYR A 268 -2.14 23.59 1.67
C TYR A 268 -2.79 22.21 1.48
N LEU A 269 -3.97 21.98 2.05
CA LEU A 269 -4.75 20.77 1.81
C LEU A 269 -5.16 20.63 0.33
N SER A 270 -5.58 21.73 -0.30
CA SER A 270 -5.91 21.75 -1.74
C SER A 270 -4.69 21.50 -2.61
N ASP A 271 -3.54 22.04 -2.24
CA ASP A 271 -2.27 21.85 -2.96
C ASP A 271 -1.79 20.40 -2.80
N ILE A 272 -1.86 19.80 -1.60
CA ILE A 272 -1.55 18.37 -1.39
C ILE A 272 -2.49 17.49 -2.21
N LYS A 273 -3.79 17.80 -2.27
CA LYS A 273 -4.74 17.06 -3.10
C LYS A 273 -4.27 17.02 -4.55
N LYS A 274 -3.91 18.18 -5.09
CA LYS A 274 -3.44 18.33 -6.48
C LYS A 274 -2.09 17.63 -6.72
N ASP A 275 -1.12 17.81 -5.82
CA ASP A 275 0.18 17.14 -5.90
C ASP A 275 0.02 15.61 -5.85
N THR A 276 -0.85 15.11 -4.97
CA THR A 276 -1.17 13.68 -4.84
C THR A 276 -1.80 13.11 -6.11
N GLN A 277 -2.77 13.81 -6.71
CA GLN A 277 -3.37 13.39 -7.98
C GLN A 277 -2.36 13.35 -9.13
N ASN A 278 -1.48 14.34 -9.20
CA ASN A 278 -0.44 14.42 -10.23
C ASN A 278 0.59 13.28 -10.08
N ILE A 279 1.06 13.01 -8.86
CA ILE A 279 2.00 11.93 -8.58
C ILE A 279 1.38 10.57 -8.93
N LEU A 280 0.17 10.31 -8.46
CA LEU A 280 -0.47 9.02 -8.64
C LEU A 280 -0.89 8.77 -10.10
N SER A 281 -1.36 9.79 -10.82
CA SER A 281 -1.66 9.68 -12.26
C SER A 281 -0.41 9.42 -13.09
N LYS A 282 0.71 10.09 -12.78
CA LYS A 282 1.99 9.87 -13.47
C LYS A 282 2.62 8.52 -13.14
N ALA A 283 2.35 7.97 -11.94
CA ALA A 283 2.72 6.62 -11.56
C ALA A 283 1.87 5.59 -12.33
N ALA A 284 0.55 5.75 -12.35
CA ALA A 284 -0.37 4.88 -13.09
C ALA A 284 -0.03 4.82 -14.59
N ALA A 285 0.31 5.95 -15.20
CA ALA A 285 0.75 6.00 -16.59
C ALA A 285 2.09 5.28 -16.84
N ALA A 286 3.05 5.36 -15.90
CA ALA A 286 4.32 4.63 -16.00
C ALA A 286 4.11 3.12 -15.88
N ILE A 287 3.22 2.69 -14.98
CA ILE A 287 2.85 1.29 -14.79
C ILE A 287 2.18 0.73 -16.03
N LYS A 288 1.24 1.47 -16.65
CA LYS A 288 0.59 1.04 -17.89
C LYS A 288 1.61 0.79 -19.01
N LYS A 289 2.65 1.63 -19.10
CA LYS A 289 3.76 1.42 -20.04
C LYS A 289 4.60 0.18 -19.73
N ILE A 290 4.82 -0.14 -18.45
CA ILE A 290 5.55 -1.35 -18.04
C ILE A 290 4.73 -2.61 -18.38
N ASN A 291 3.42 -2.63 -18.09
CA ASN A 291 2.56 -3.78 -18.44
C ASN A 291 2.38 -3.97 -19.95
N LEU A 292 2.47 -2.91 -20.76
CA LEU A 292 2.43 -2.99 -22.23
C LEU A 292 3.76 -3.44 -22.86
N ALA A 293 4.85 -3.47 -22.07
CA ALA A 293 6.18 -3.85 -22.53
C ALA A 293 6.55 -5.30 -22.17
N ILE A 294 5.67 -6.01 -21.47
CA ILE A 294 5.79 -7.44 -21.20
C ILE A 294 4.96 -8.15 -22.29
N PRO A 295 5.58 -8.95 -23.18
CA PRO A 295 4.90 -9.59 -24.31
C PRO A 295 3.85 -10.60 -23.88
#